data_AF-A0AAD1ZBQ7-F1
#
_entry.id   AF-A0AAD1ZBQ7-F1
#
_cell.length_a   1.000
_cell.length_b   1.000
_cell.length_c   1.000
_cell.angle_alpha   90.00
_cell.angle_beta   90.00
_cell.angle_gamma   90.00
#
_symmetry.space_group_name_H-M   'P 1'
#
loop_
_entity.id
_entity.type
_entity.pdbx_description
1 polymer ?
#
loop_
_entity_poly.entity_id
_entity_poly.type
_entity_poly.pdbx_seq_one_letter_code
_entity_poly.pdbx_strand_id
1 'polypeptide(L)'
;MSNSHAHSPLKAVTLTHVRYHRGDQLGHFLAWISLVPVFISLGGFISHFIFRRELQVTFFALGLLISQFINEIIKTSVQQARPETCALLEMCDSHGWPSSHSQYMFFFAVYCTLLTYYKIGILARKQLWVVGLLVWPLAILTMYSRVYLGYHTVAQVFAGAALGAVLGGGWFWVVNSLLRFYFPAIEESAFGSSQDDPYSLTIVGVISLLCLADFDLRLKKLGKTFDHQTGRCSKIEQGSAIGEGGEQQCVPWLRLESHWEEIWNYLHTGVGRLCSSGPVGE
;
A
#
# COMPACT_ATOMS: atom_id res chain seq x y z
N MET A 1 31.84 8.47 -39.77
CA MET A 1 31.25 7.20 -39.26
C MET A 1 30.62 7.52 -37.92
N SER A 2 29.29 7.51 -37.87
CA SER A 2 28.49 7.77 -36.67
C SER A 2 28.52 6.53 -35.77
N ASN A 3 28.82 6.69 -34.49
CA ASN A 3 28.55 5.66 -33.48
C ASN A 3 27.91 6.33 -32.26
N SER A 4 26.65 6.75 -32.44
CA SER A 4 25.75 7.08 -31.35
C SER A 4 25.32 5.77 -30.68
N HIS A 5 26.06 5.32 -29.68
CA HIS A 5 25.56 4.31 -28.74
C HIS A 5 24.39 4.93 -27.96
N ALA A 6 23.18 4.73 -28.47
CA ALA A 6 21.96 5.03 -27.74
C ALA A 6 21.92 4.12 -26.50
N HIS A 7 22.35 4.66 -25.36
CA HIS A 7 22.09 4.02 -24.08
C HIS A 7 20.58 3.94 -23.90
N SER A 8 20.03 2.71 -23.99
CA SER A 8 18.64 2.48 -23.63
C SER A 8 18.46 2.87 -22.16
N PRO A 9 17.55 3.80 -21.83
CA PRO A 9 17.35 4.20 -20.45
C PRO A 9 16.87 3.00 -19.63
N LEU A 10 17.68 2.60 -18.65
CA LEU A 10 17.33 1.55 -17.71
C LEU A 10 16.16 2.03 -16.85
N LYS A 11 15.01 1.36 -16.95
CA LYS A 11 13.82 1.67 -16.16
C LYS A 11 13.86 0.90 -14.85
N ALA A 12 13.91 1.61 -13.72
CA ALA A 12 13.83 0.99 -12.40
C ALA A 12 12.39 0.56 -12.06
N VAL A 13 12.24 -0.52 -11.29
CA VAL A 13 10.95 -0.92 -10.73
C VAL A 13 10.63 0.00 -9.54
N THR A 14 9.58 0.82 -9.64
CA THR A 14 9.37 1.98 -8.75
C THR A 14 8.27 1.80 -7.70
N LEU A 15 7.96 0.55 -7.30
CA LEU A 15 6.79 0.26 -6.46
C LEU A 15 6.73 1.07 -5.15
N THR A 16 7.88 1.35 -4.53
CA THR A 16 8.00 2.14 -3.29
C THR A 16 8.77 3.45 -3.47
N HIS A 17 9.10 3.82 -4.71
CA HIS A 17 9.91 4.99 -4.98
C HIS A 17 9.03 6.25 -4.96
N VAL A 18 9.25 7.10 -3.95
CA VAL A 18 8.57 8.39 -3.79
C VAL A 18 9.62 9.48 -3.66
N ARG A 19 9.45 10.57 -4.40
CA ARG A 19 10.35 11.73 -4.41
C ARG A 19 9.68 12.91 -3.70
N TYR A 20 10.48 13.67 -2.97
CA TYR A 20 10.09 14.90 -2.30
C TYR A 20 11.28 15.88 -2.28
N HIS A 21 11.01 17.16 -2.01
CA HIS A 21 12.04 18.19 -1.96
C HIS A 21 12.98 18.00 -0.77
N ARG A 22 14.29 18.14 -0.99
CA ARG A 22 15.27 18.01 0.10
C ARG A 22 15.01 19.08 1.17
N GLY A 23 14.98 18.67 2.43
CA GLY A 23 14.70 19.56 3.57
C GLY A 23 13.22 19.73 3.90
N ASP A 24 12.29 19.24 3.07
CA ASP A 24 10.85 19.26 3.37
C ASP A 24 10.46 18.10 4.31
N GLN A 25 10.38 18.39 5.61
CA GLN A 25 10.01 17.41 6.63
C GLN A 25 8.57 16.93 6.48
N LEU A 26 7.66 17.82 6.06
CA LEU A 26 6.27 17.46 5.81
C LEU A 26 6.16 16.56 4.58
N GLY A 27 6.88 16.90 3.50
CA GLY A 27 7.02 16.07 2.31
C GLY A 27 7.57 14.68 2.63
N HIS A 28 8.60 14.59 3.49
CA HIS A 28 9.14 13.31 3.94
C HIS A 28 8.10 12.46 4.69
N PHE A 29 7.37 13.06 5.63
CA PHE A 29 6.28 12.38 6.33
C PHE A 29 5.18 11.91 5.36
N LEU A 30 4.76 12.78 4.44
CA LEU A 30 3.71 12.48 3.48
C LEU A 30 4.12 11.44 2.44
N ALA A 31 5.42 11.33 2.13
CA ALA A 31 5.97 10.26 1.31
C ALA A 31 5.74 8.89 1.97
N TRP A 32 5.99 8.78 3.28
CA TRP A 32 5.68 7.56 4.05
C TRP A 32 4.19 7.24 4.08
N ILE A 33 3.35 8.25 4.32
CA ILE A 33 1.89 8.09 4.25
C ILE A 33 1.43 7.60 2.88
N SER A 34 2.11 7.98 1.80
CA SER A 34 1.77 7.52 0.46
C SER A 34 2.08 6.04 0.21
N LEU A 35 2.94 5.42 1.02
CA LEU A 35 3.26 3.98 0.95
C LEU A 35 2.26 3.09 1.72
N VAL A 36 1.41 3.67 2.56
CA VAL A 36 0.41 2.93 3.36
C VAL A 36 -0.42 1.94 2.52
N PRO A 37 -0.99 2.29 1.34
CA PRO A 37 -1.70 1.33 0.49
C PRO A 37 -0.90 0.08 0.12
N VAL A 38 0.41 0.25 -0.14
CA VAL A 38 1.31 -0.85 -0.51
C VAL A 38 1.51 -1.79 0.67
N PHE A 39 1.74 -1.26 1.88
CA PHE A 39 1.90 -2.08 3.09
C PHE A 39 0.60 -2.73 3.57
N ILE A 40 -0.56 -2.09 3.34
CA ILE A 40 -1.87 -2.72 3.54
C ILE A 40 -2.02 -3.93 2.60
N SER A 41 -1.71 -3.74 1.32
CA SER A 41 -1.84 -4.79 0.30
C SER A 41 -0.86 -5.95 0.53
N LEU A 42 0.45 -5.67 0.53
CA LEU A 42 1.49 -6.69 0.53
C LEU A 42 1.79 -7.23 1.92
N GLY A 43 1.83 -6.36 2.94
CA GLY A 43 2.09 -6.77 4.31
C GLY A 43 0.85 -7.33 4.97
N GLY A 44 -0.23 -6.54 4.99
CA GLY A 44 -1.46 -6.85 5.71
C GLY A 44 -2.25 -8.01 5.10
N PHE A 45 -2.77 -7.83 3.89
CA PHE A 45 -3.67 -8.80 3.26
C PHE A 45 -2.98 -10.12 2.88
N ILE A 46 -1.77 -10.09 2.30
CA ILE A 46 -1.07 -11.34 1.92
C ILE A 46 -0.74 -12.18 3.17
N SER A 47 -0.17 -11.56 4.22
CA SER A 47 0.13 -12.28 5.47
C SER A 47 -1.15 -12.84 6.08
N HIS A 48 -2.22 -12.04 6.14
CA HIS A 48 -3.50 -12.50 6.67
C HIS A 48 -4.05 -13.69 5.87
N PHE A 49 -3.98 -13.64 4.54
CA PHE A 49 -4.42 -14.74 3.68
C PHE A 49 -3.64 -16.03 3.98
N ILE A 50 -2.30 -15.95 4.09
CA ILE A 50 -1.45 -17.12 4.35
C ILE A 50 -1.79 -17.77 5.70
N PHE A 51 -2.00 -16.97 6.75
CA PHE A 51 -2.17 -17.49 8.12
C PHE A 51 -3.60 -17.81 8.52
N ARG A 52 -4.59 -17.05 8.03
CA ARG A 52 -5.98 -17.16 8.48
C ARG A 52 -6.92 -17.74 7.43
N ARG A 53 -6.65 -17.49 6.13
CA ARG A 53 -7.51 -17.87 5.00
C ARG A 53 -9.00 -17.53 5.20
N GLU A 54 -9.29 -16.45 5.93
CA GLU A 54 -10.67 -16.05 6.19
C GLU A 54 -11.31 -15.49 4.93
N LEU A 55 -12.47 -16.04 4.56
CA LEU A 55 -13.14 -15.72 3.30
C LEU A 55 -13.52 -14.24 3.22
N GLN A 56 -14.08 -13.65 4.28
CA GLN A 56 -14.46 -12.23 4.29
C GLN A 56 -13.29 -11.30 3.96
N VAL A 57 -12.12 -11.51 4.58
CA VAL A 57 -10.93 -10.69 4.35
C VAL A 57 -10.33 -10.96 2.96
N THR A 58 -10.42 -12.21 2.49
CA THR A 58 -9.96 -12.59 1.15
C THR A 58 -10.79 -11.93 0.05
N PHE A 59 -12.12 -11.95 0.17
CA PHE A 59 -13.01 -11.26 -0.77
C PHE A 59 -12.85 -9.74 -0.67
N PHE A 60 -12.53 -9.19 0.50
CA PHE A 60 -12.16 -7.78 0.62
C PHE A 60 -10.89 -7.46 -0.18
N ALA A 61 -9.83 -8.25 -0.02
CA ALA A 61 -8.59 -8.10 -0.82
C ALA A 61 -8.86 -8.23 -2.33
N LEU A 62 -9.70 -9.19 -2.74
CA LEU A 62 -10.12 -9.36 -4.13
C LEU A 62 -10.83 -8.12 -4.66
N GLY A 63 -11.71 -7.50 -3.86
CA GLY A 63 -12.36 -6.24 -4.21
C GLY A 63 -11.39 -5.10 -4.46
N LEU A 64 -10.32 -5.00 -3.66
CA LEU A 64 -9.26 -4.02 -3.86
C LEU A 64 -8.48 -4.28 -5.18
N LEU A 65 -8.21 -5.54 -5.51
CA LEU A 65 -7.57 -5.90 -6.78
C LEU A 65 -8.46 -5.56 -7.98
N ILE A 66 -9.76 -5.86 -7.90
CA ILE A 66 -10.74 -5.50 -8.94
C ILE A 66 -10.83 -3.97 -9.08
N SER A 67 -10.88 -3.25 -7.95
CA SER A 67 -10.87 -1.79 -7.92
C SER A 67 -9.63 -1.22 -8.62
N GLN A 68 -8.44 -1.78 -8.34
CA GLN A 68 -7.20 -1.38 -9.00
C GLN A 68 -7.22 -1.69 -10.50
N PHE A 69 -7.76 -2.83 -10.91
CA PHE A 69 -7.94 -3.17 -12.33
C PHE A 69 -8.86 -2.17 -13.05
N ILE A 70 -9.99 -1.81 -12.43
CA ILE A 70 -10.90 -0.78 -12.95
C ILE A 70 -10.19 0.57 -13.07
N ASN A 71 -9.37 0.95 -12.07
CA ASN A 71 -8.60 2.19 -12.13
C ASN A 71 -7.68 2.24 -13.36
N GLU A 72 -6.96 1.15 -13.63
CA GLU A 72 -6.04 1.07 -14.77
C GLU A 72 -6.77 1.06 -16.11
N ILE A 73 -7.94 0.43 -16.21
CA ILE A 73 -8.80 0.54 -17.40
C ILE A 73 -9.21 1.99 -17.64
N ILE A 74 -9.67 2.69 -16.60
CA ILE A 74 -10.13 4.08 -16.75
C ILE A 74 -8.96 4.99 -17.14
N LYS A 75 -7.79 4.82 -16.51
CA LYS A 75 -6.58 5.58 -16.85
C LYS A 75 -6.14 5.38 -18.29
N THR A 76 -6.14 4.13 -18.77
CA THR A 76 -5.76 3.83 -20.15
C THR A 76 -6.79 4.31 -21.16
N SER A 77 -8.06 4.46 -20.76
CA SER A 77 -9.15 4.97 -21.60
C SER A 77 -9.20 6.50 -21.68
N VAL A 78 -9.12 7.18 -20.53
CA VAL A 78 -9.29 8.65 -20.44
C VAL A 78 -7.99 9.39 -20.72
N GLN A 79 -6.87 8.78 -20.37
CA GLN A 79 -5.53 9.30 -20.64
C GLN A 79 -5.27 10.74 -20.16
N GLN A 80 -5.94 11.19 -19.10
CA GLN A 80 -5.74 12.54 -18.58
C GLN A 80 -4.30 12.72 -18.08
N ALA A 81 -3.65 13.79 -18.53
CA ALA A 81 -2.31 14.17 -18.10
C ALA A 81 -2.23 14.46 -16.59
N ARG A 82 -1.05 14.23 -16.02
CA ARG A 82 -0.71 14.63 -14.65
C ARG A 82 -0.35 16.13 -14.61
N PRO A 83 -0.36 16.78 -13.43
CA PRO A 83 0.09 18.17 -13.32
C PRO A 83 1.57 18.31 -13.70
N GLU A 84 1.98 19.48 -14.18
CA GLU A 84 3.37 19.79 -14.57
C GLU A 84 4.38 19.55 -13.42
N THR A 85 3.95 19.77 -12.18
CA THR A 85 4.74 19.44 -10.97
C THR A 85 5.16 17.98 -10.92
N CYS A 86 4.38 17.09 -11.53
CA CYS A 86 4.70 15.69 -11.65
C CYS A 86 5.88 15.48 -12.61
N ALA A 87 5.88 16.14 -13.78
CA ALA A 87 6.96 15.99 -14.76
C ALA A 87 8.34 16.33 -14.15
N LEU A 88 8.37 17.32 -13.25
CA LEU A 88 9.57 17.71 -12.48
C LEU A 88 10.08 16.63 -11.51
N LEU A 89 9.25 15.63 -11.19
CA LEU A 89 9.60 14.48 -10.34
C LEU A 89 10.05 13.26 -11.16
N GLU A 90 10.06 13.33 -12.50
CA GLU A 90 10.40 12.25 -13.44
C GLU A 90 9.71 10.90 -13.15
N MET A 91 8.49 10.94 -12.59
CA MET A 91 7.77 9.75 -12.11
C MET A 91 6.35 9.66 -12.66
N CYS A 92 6.14 10.18 -13.87
CA CYS A 92 4.82 10.48 -14.42
C CYS A 92 4.53 9.75 -15.72
N ASP A 93 5.10 8.55 -15.85
CA ASP A 93 4.93 7.63 -16.97
C ASP A 93 3.49 7.08 -17.11
N SER A 94 2.56 7.49 -16.24
CA SER A 94 1.17 6.99 -16.21
C SER A 94 0.16 8.12 -16.11
N HIS A 95 -1.04 7.88 -16.65
CA HIS A 95 -2.15 8.81 -16.62
C HIS A 95 -2.61 9.14 -15.19
N GLY A 96 -3.06 10.38 -15.00
CA GLY A 96 -3.32 10.98 -13.69
C GLY A 96 -4.72 10.73 -13.14
N TRP A 97 -5.68 10.31 -13.96
CA TRP A 97 -7.08 10.23 -13.58
C TRP A 97 -7.69 8.83 -13.74
N PRO A 98 -8.39 8.31 -12.73
CA PRO A 98 -8.48 8.81 -11.35
C PRO A 98 -7.24 8.41 -10.52
N SER A 99 -6.98 9.10 -9.40
CA SER A 99 -5.85 8.75 -8.53
C SER A 99 -6.03 7.38 -7.86
N SER A 100 -5.13 6.43 -8.14
CA SER A 100 -5.19 5.06 -7.58
C SER A 100 -5.02 5.02 -6.06
N HIS A 101 -4.14 5.87 -5.50
CA HIS A 101 -3.92 5.91 -4.05
C HIS A 101 -5.17 6.38 -3.30
N SER A 102 -5.82 7.43 -3.82
CA SER A 102 -7.06 7.93 -3.24
C SER A 102 -8.20 6.92 -3.41
N GLN A 103 -8.33 6.32 -4.60
CA GLN A 103 -9.34 5.29 -4.85
C GLN A 103 -9.18 4.08 -3.91
N TYR A 104 -7.96 3.56 -3.77
CA TYR A 104 -7.67 2.44 -2.88
C TYR A 104 -8.08 2.75 -1.44
N MET A 105 -7.64 3.90 -0.90
CA MET A 105 -7.87 4.23 0.51
C MET A 105 -9.34 4.53 0.81
N PHE A 106 -10.07 5.14 -0.11
CA PHE A 106 -11.50 5.38 0.07
C PHE A 106 -12.32 4.09 -0.09
N PHE A 107 -11.95 3.19 -1.00
CA PHE A 107 -12.51 1.84 -1.04
C PHE A 107 -12.32 1.14 0.30
N PHE A 108 -11.08 1.13 0.80
CA PHE A 108 -10.71 0.48 2.05
C PHE A 108 -11.48 1.08 3.23
N ALA A 109 -11.56 2.41 3.34
CA ALA A 109 -12.26 3.09 4.41
C ALA A 109 -13.77 2.82 4.42
N VAL A 110 -14.42 2.91 3.25
CA VAL A 110 -15.86 2.62 3.12
C VAL A 110 -16.15 1.16 3.42
N TYR A 111 -15.38 0.23 2.85
CA TYR A 111 -15.60 -1.19 3.08
C TYR A 111 -15.40 -1.57 4.56
N CYS A 112 -14.33 -1.09 5.20
CA CYS A 112 -14.11 -1.28 6.64
C CYS A 112 -15.26 -0.71 7.47
N THR A 113 -15.72 0.49 7.14
CA THR A 113 -16.85 1.14 7.84
C THR A 113 -18.11 0.29 7.75
N LEU A 114 -18.48 -0.14 6.54
CA LEU A 114 -19.67 -0.96 6.31
C LEU A 114 -19.56 -2.34 6.98
N LEU A 115 -18.39 -2.98 6.91
CA LEU A 115 -18.18 -4.27 7.55
C LEU A 115 -18.29 -4.18 9.08
N THR A 116 -17.76 -3.11 9.69
CA THR A 116 -17.91 -2.88 11.13
C THR A 116 -19.36 -2.61 11.53
N TYR A 117 -20.11 -1.82 10.75
CA TYR A 117 -21.53 -1.60 11.04
C TYR A 117 -22.37 -2.87 10.88
N TYR A 118 -22.04 -3.72 9.91
CA TYR A 118 -22.76 -4.95 9.63
C TYR A 118 -22.56 -6.02 10.70
N LYS A 119 -21.37 -6.09 11.30
CA LYS A 119 -21.08 -6.96 12.44
C LYS A 119 -21.62 -6.31 13.73
N ILE A 120 -22.93 -6.35 14.00
CA ILE A 120 -23.51 -5.67 15.18
C ILE A 120 -23.07 -6.35 16.49
N GLY A 121 -22.32 -5.63 17.35
CA GLY A 121 -21.91 -6.08 18.70
C GLY A 121 -21.11 -5.02 19.49
N ILE A 122 -20.88 -5.24 20.80
CA ILE A 122 -20.07 -4.33 21.65
C ILE A 122 -18.65 -4.16 21.10
N LEU A 123 -18.09 -5.24 20.56
CA LEU A 123 -16.76 -5.23 19.95
C LEU A 123 -16.71 -4.39 18.67
N ALA A 124 -17.81 -4.36 17.92
CA ALA A 124 -17.98 -3.52 16.74
C ALA A 124 -17.96 -2.03 17.09
N ARG A 125 -18.48 -1.64 18.27
CA ARG A 125 -18.40 -0.24 18.73
C ARG A 125 -16.95 0.20 18.97
N LYS A 126 -16.09 -0.66 19.53
CA LYS A 126 -14.65 -0.37 19.66
C LYS A 126 -13.95 -0.27 18.29
N GLN A 127 -14.35 -1.11 17.34
CA GLN A 127 -13.81 -1.06 15.97
C GLN A 127 -14.26 0.16 15.19
N LEU A 128 -15.47 0.70 15.44
CA LEU A 128 -15.90 1.97 14.85
C LEU A 128 -14.96 3.12 15.23
N TRP A 129 -14.44 3.14 16.47
CA TRP A 129 -13.42 4.11 16.87
C TRP A 129 -12.11 3.93 16.09
N VAL A 130 -11.67 2.69 15.87
CA VAL A 130 -10.48 2.40 15.06
C VAL A 130 -10.68 2.88 13.62
N VAL A 131 -11.83 2.59 13.01
CA VAL A 131 -12.15 3.03 11.65
C VAL A 131 -12.21 4.56 11.57
N GLY A 132 -12.91 5.20 12.51
CA GLY A 132 -13.07 6.65 12.56
C GLY A 132 -11.80 7.43 12.87
N LEU A 133 -10.96 6.94 13.79
CA LEU A 133 -9.76 7.64 14.27
C LEU A 133 -8.47 7.25 13.56
N LEU A 134 -8.42 6.10 12.88
CA LEU A 134 -7.22 5.67 12.15
C LEU A 134 -7.46 5.58 10.64
N VAL A 135 -8.48 4.81 10.21
CA VAL A 135 -8.66 4.50 8.78
C VAL A 135 -9.05 5.72 7.96
N TRP A 136 -10.05 6.48 8.42
CA TRP A 136 -10.50 7.69 7.72
C TRP A 136 -9.42 8.79 7.68
N PRO A 137 -8.73 9.12 8.79
CA PRO A 137 -7.60 10.04 8.76
C PRO A 137 -6.51 9.59 7.81
N LEU A 138 -6.11 8.32 7.82
CA LEU A 138 -5.13 7.79 6.86
C LEU A 138 -5.59 7.95 5.41
N ALA A 139 -6.87 7.69 5.11
CA ALA A 139 -7.39 7.88 3.75
C ALA A 139 -7.32 9.34 3.29
N ILE A 140 -7.66 10.29 4.17
CA ILE A 140 -7.58 11.73 3.89
C ILE A 140 -6.12 12.17 3.76
N LEU A 141 -5.24 11.71 4.64
CA LEU A 141 -3.80 11.99 4.62
C LEU A 141 -3.13 11.44 3.35
N THR A 142 -3.47 10.23 2.91
CA THR A 142 -2.98 9.67 1.64
C THR A 142 -3.53 10.45 0.44
N MET A 143 -4.77 10.91 0.48
CA MET A 143 -5.32 11.78 -0.57
C MET A 143 -4.58 13.12 -0.63
N TYR A 144 -4.36 13.74 0.53
CA TYR A 144 -3.63 15.00 0.67
C TYR A 144 -2.18 14.88 0.21
N SER A 145 -1.49 13.79 0.57
CA SER A 145 -0.10 13.57 0.17
C SER A 145 0.09 13.58 -1.35
N ARG A 146 -0.89 13.07 -2.11
CA ARG A 146 -0.81 13.06 -3.57
C ARG A 146 -0.85 14.45 -4.21
N VAL A 147 -1.57 15.37 -3.58
CA VAL A 147 -1.65 16.77 -4.04
C VAL A 147 -0.42 17.54 -3.56
N TYR A 148 -0.09 17.42 -2.26
CA TYR A 148 1.03 18.14 -1.65
C TYR A 148 2.37 17.78 -2.31
N LEU A 149 2.61 16.49 -2.57
CA LEU A 149 3.83 16.03 -3.24
C LEU A 149 3.83 16.30 -4.75
N GLY A 150 2.77 16.90 -5.32
CA GLY A 150 2.72 17.31 -6.72
C GLY A 150 2.43 16.20 -7.73
N TYR A 151 1.98 15.02 -7.29
CA TYR A 151 1.73 13.88 -8.18
C TYR A 151 0.36 13.91 -8.88
N HIS A 152 -0.62 14.60 -8.31
CA HIS A 152 -2.00 14.66 -8.80
C HIS A 152 -2.62 16.04 -8.54
N THR A 153 -3.60 16.40 -9.37
CA THR A 153 -4.45 17.57 -9.10
C THR A 153 -5.54 17.23 -8.07
N VAL A 154 -6.13 18.27 -7.48
CA VAL A 154 -7.26 18.14 -6.55
C VAL A 154 -8.41 17.35 -7.19
N ALA A 155 -8.77 17.67 -8.43
CA ALA A 155 -9.84 16.97 -9.15
C ALA A 155 -9.55 15.47 -9.34
N GLN A 156 -8.29 15.10 -9.64
CA GLN A 156 -7.89 13.71 -9.82
C GLN A 156 -7.99 12.88 -8.54
N VAL A 157 -7.64 13.48 -7.40
CA VAL A 157 -7.74 12.78 -6.11
C VAL A 157 -9.19 12.66 -5.66
N PHE A 158 -10.03 13.69 -5.83
CA PHE A 158 -11.46 13.58 -5.51
C PHE A 158 -12.20 12.58 -6.40
N ALA A 159 -11.85 12.50 -7.69
CA ALA A 159 -12.40 11.47 -8.58
C ALA A 159 -12.00 10.06 -8.13
N GLY A 160 -10.75 9.87 -7.70
CA GLY A 160 -10.28 8.65 -7.07
C GLY A 160 -11.10 8.30 -5.82
N ALA A 161 -11.23 9.24 -4.90
CA ALA A 161 -12.01 9.08 -3.68
C ALA A 161 -13.47 8.67 -3.95
N ALA A 162 -14.14 9.36 -4.86
CA ALA A 162 -15.53 9.08 -5.23
C ALA A 162 -15.69 7.69 -5.85
N LEU A 163 -14.84 7.35 -6.82
CA LEU A 163 -14.84 6.02 -7.44
C LEU A 163 -14.54 4.92 -6.42
N GLY A 164 -13.57 5.15 -5.53
CA GLY A 164 -13.20 4.23 -4.46
C GLY A 164 -14.37 3.97 -3.51
N ALA A 165 -15.07 5.02 -3.09
CA ALA A 165 -16.24 4.90 -2.22
C ALA A 165 -17.38 4.11 -2.89
N VAL A 166 -17.70 4.41 -4.15
CA VAL A 166 -18.74 3.70 -4.92
C VAL A 166 -18.39 2.22 -5.09
N LEU A 167 -17.16 1.91 -5.51
CA LEU A 167 -16.70 0.53 -5.68
C LEU A 167 -16.65 -0.21 -4.34
N GLY A 168 -16.22 0.45 -3.26
CA GLY A 168 -16.16 -0.14 -1.92
C GLY A 168 -17.54 -0.51 -1.40
N GLY A 169 -18.50 0.42 -1.51
CA GLY A 169 -19.89 0.15 -1.13
C GLY A 169 -20.56 -0.90 -2.00
N GLY A 170 -20.36 -0.82 -3.32
CA GLY A 170 -20.90 -1.80 -4.27
C GLY A 170 -20.33 -3.20 -4.06
N TRP A 171 -19.02 -3.33 -3.87
CA TRP A 171 -18.38 -4.62 -3.58
C TRP A 171 -18.80 -5.18 -2.22
N PHE A 172 -18.93 -4.33 -1.20
CA PHE A 172 -19.47 -4.75 0.09
C PHE A 172 -20.86 -5.37 -0.04
N TRP A 173 -21.73 -4.73 -0.82
CA TRP A 173 -23.07 -5.24 -1.11
C TRP A 173 -23.00 -6.59 -1.86
N VAL A 174 -22.19 -6.70 -2.91
CA VAL A 174 -22.00 -7.97 -3.64
C VAL A 174 -21.55 -9.09 -2.69
N VAL A 175 -20.52 -8.84 -1.87
CA VAL A 175 -19.99 -9.86 -0.96
C VAL A 175 -21.02 -10.26 0.09
N ASN A 176 -21.65 -9.29 0.75
CA ASN A 176 -22.48 -9.55 1.93
C ASN A 176 -23.96 -9.85 1.61
N SER A 177 -24.43 -9.51 0.41
CA SER A 177 -25.80 -9.80 -0.05
C SER A 177 -25.86 -10.89 -1.12
N LEU A 178 -24.79 -11.18 -1.87
CA LEU A 178 -24.80 -12.23 -2.90
C LEU A 178 -23.85 -13.38 -2.56
N LEU A 179 -22.57 -13.08 -2.33
CA LEU A 179 -21.55 -14.13 -2.21
C LEU A 179 -21.58 -14.86 -0.86
N ARG A 180 -22.03 -14.20 0.22
CA ARG A 180 -22.10 -14.80 1.56
C ARG A 180 -22.94 -16.09 1.58
N PHE A 181 -23.96 -16.20 0.73
CA PHE A 181 -24.76 -17.42 0.60
C PHE A 181 -23.97 -18.63 0.10
N TYR A 182 -22.88 -18.39 -0.64
CA TYR A 182 -22.00 -19.42 -1.18
C TYR A 182 -20.80 -19.75 -0.28
N PHE A 183 -20.58 -18.99 0.80
CA PHE A 183 -19.44 -19.20 1.69
C PHE A 183 -19.39 -20.62 2.30
N PRO A 184 -20.52 -21.24 2.72
CA PRO A 184 -20.51 -22.62 3.20
C PRO A 184 -20.00 -23.63 2.15
N ALA A 185 -20.32 -23.42 0.86
CA ALA A 185 -19.84 -24.29 -0.21
C ALA A 185 -18.34 -24.07 -0.52
N ILE A 186 -17.82 -22.87 -0.28
CA ILE A 186 -16.38 -22.56 -0.47
C ILE A 186 -15.57 -23.10 0.71
N GLU A 187 -16.13 -23.14 1.92
CA GLU A 187 -15.49 -23.70 3.11
C GLU A 187 -15.12 -25.18 3.00
N GLU A 188 -15.92 -25.96 2.26
CA GLU A 188 -15.62 -27.37 2.01
C GLU A 188 -14.39 -27.56 1.12
N SER A 189 -13.86 -26.49 0.54
CA SER A 189 -12.62 -26.48 -0.23
C SER A 189 -11.42 -26.06 0.61
N ALA A 190 -10.20 -26.38 0.14
CA ALA A 190 -8.96 -25.98 0.82
C ALA A 190 -8.69 -24.44 0.85
N PHE A 191 -9.57 -23.64 0.25
CA PHE A 191 -9.34 -22.21 -0.03
C PHE A 191 -9.63 -21.28 1.15
N GLY A 192 -10.58 -21.57 2.05
CA GLY A 192 -10.83 -20.65 3.15
C GLY A 192 -11.78 -21.14 4.22
N SER A 193 -11.68 -20.48 5.39
CA SER A 193 -12.56 -20.69 6.54
C SER A 193 -13.58 -19.55 6.64
N SER A 194 -14.82 -19.85 7.06
CA SER A 194 -15.87 -18.85 7.34
C SER A 194 -15.80 -18.28 8.75
N GLN A 195 -14.81 -18.70 9.54
CA GLN A 195 -14.59 -18.21 10.90
C GLN A 195 -14.28 -16.71 10.85
N ASP A 196 -15.33 -15.90 10.97
CA ASP A 196 -15.25 -14.44 10.99
C ASP A 196 -14.65 -13.98 12.34
N ASP A 197 -13.34 -13.84 12.42
CA ASP A 197 -12.71 -13.21 13.59
C ASP A 197 -13.03 -11.70 13.57
N PRO A 198 -13.59 -11.14 14.65
CA PRO A 198 -13.86 -9.72 14.71
C PRO A 198 -12.58 -8.90 14.56
N TYR A 199 -11.42 -9.37 15.02
CA TYR A 199 -10.17 -8.64 15.02
C TYR A 199 -9.37 -8.71 13.72
N SER A 200 -9.84 -9.42 12.70
CA SER A 200 -9.09 -9.64 11.45
C SER A 200 -8.65 -8.36 10.76
N LEU A 201 -9.52 -7.34 10.70
CA LEU A 201 -9.15 -6.03 10.15
C LEU A 201 -8.08 -5.31 11.00
N THR A 202 -8.16 -5.47 12.33
CA THR A 202 -7.14 -4.94 13.24
C THR A 202 -5.81 -5.67 13.02
N ILE A 203 -5.83 -6.98 12.83
CA ILE A 203 -4.64 -7.79 12.53
C ILE A 203 -4.00 -7.32 11.23
N VAL A 204 -4.78 -7.14 10.15
CA VAL A 204 -4.30 -6.58 8.88
C VAL A 204 -3.62 -5.23 9.13
N GLY A 205 -4.28 -4.31 9.84
CA GLY A 205 -3.72 -2.99 10.14
C GLY A 205 -2.42 -3.03 10.96
N VAL A 206 -2.37 -3.86 12.00
CA VAL A 206 -1.18 -4.01 12.85
C VAL A 206 -0.01 -4.59 12.05
N ILE A 207 -0.24 -5.64 11.25
CA ILE A 207 0.81 -6.22 10.41
C ILE A 207 1.35 -5.17 9.43
N SER A 208 0.47 -4.39 8.79
CA SER A 208 0.89 -3.34 7.87
C SER A 208 1.75 -2.27 8.54
N LEU A 209 1.40 -1.85 9.76
CA LEU A 209 2.19 -0.88 10.52
C LEU A 209 3.55 -1.44 10.92
N LEU A 210 3.60 -2.71 11.34
CA LEU A 210 4.86 -3.39 11.66
C LEU A 210 5.76 -3.51 10.44
N CYS A 211 5.22 -3.89 9.28
CA CYS A 211 5.98 -3.94 8.03
C CYS A 211 6.53 -2.57 7.64
N LEU A 212 5.74 -1.50 7.81
CA LEU A 212 6.18 -0.14 7.52
C LEU A 212 7.30 0.31 8.48
N ALA A 213 7.19 0.00 9.78
CA ALA A 213 8.21 0.32 10.77
C ALA A 213 9.51 -0.47 10.57
N ASP A 214 9.44 -1.76 10.27
CA ASP A 214 10.63 -2.59 9.96
C ASP A 214 11.34 -2.08 8.71
N PHE A 215 10.56 -1.72 7.68
CA PHE A 215 11.12 -1.14 6.46
C PHE A 215 11.87 0.18 6.72
N ASP A 216 11.31 1.09 7.53
CA ASP A 216 12.01 2.32 7.94
C ASP A 216 13.30 2.04 8.74
N LEU A 217 13.26 1.09 9.68
CA LEU A 217 14.46 0.70 10.44
C LEU A 217 15.56 0.14 9.54
N ARG A 218 15.20 -0.70 8.56
CA ARG A 218 16.14 -1.24 7.57
C ARG A 218 16.72 -0.12 6.70
N LEU A 219 15.91 0.83 6.26
CA LEU A 219 16.40 2.00 5.52
C LEU A 219 17.37 2.86 6.35
N LYS A 220 17.07 3.11 7.63
CA LYS A 220 17.99 3.84 8.52
C LYS A 220 19.30 3.10 8.72
N LYS A 221 19.27 1.76 8.81
CA LYS A 221 20.48 0.93 8.90
C LYS A 221 21.31 1.02 7.61
N LEU A 222 20.66 1.02 6.45
CA LEU A 222 21.32 1.18 5.15
C LEU A 222 21.85 2.60 4.92
N GLY A 223 21.11 3.62 5.34
CA GLY A 223 21.55 5.02 5.28
C GLY A 223 22.77 5.28 6.14
N LYS A 224 22.90 4.60 7.30
CA LYS A 224 24.13 4.59 8.10
C LYS A 224 25.31 3.91 7.40
N THR A 225 25.04 3.04 6.42
CA THR A 225 26.08 2.42 5.59
C THR A 225 26.32 3.14 4.26
N PHE A 226 25.53 4.18 3.94
CA PHE A 226 25.62 4.93 2.69
C PHE A 226 26.41 6.23 2.91
N ASP A 227 27.55 6.37 2.22
CA ASP A 227 28.44 7.52 2.34
C ASP A 227 27.88 8.75 1.60
N HIS A 228 27.59 9.80 2.36
CA HIS A 228 27.04 11.06 1.88
C HIS A 228 28.02 11.92 1.06
N GLN A 229 29.33 11.62 1.06
CA GLN A 229 30.30 12.41 0.29
C GLN A 229 30.39 12.05 -1.19
N THR A 230 29.97 10.85 -1.60
CA THR A 230 30.22 10.36 -2.97
C THR A 230 28.97 9.98 -3.77
N GLY A 231 27.79 9.97 -3.15
CA GLY A 231 26.51 9.70 -3.84
C GLY A 231 26.46 8.36 -4.58
N ARG A 232 27.36 7.41 -4.25
CA ARG A 232 27.49 6.12 -4.93
C ARG A 232 27.41 4.97 -3.92
N CYS A 233 26.58 3.96 -4.23
CA CYS A 233 26.79 2.61 -3.68
C CYS A 233 28.14 2.10 -4.19
N SER A 234 29.11 1.90 -3.30
CA SER A 234 30.37 1.19 -3.59
C SER A 234 30.05 -0.21 -4.15
N LYS A 235 30.56 -0.65 -5.31
CA LYS A 235 31.98 -0.74 -5.71
C LYS A 235 32.22 -0.56 -7.23
N ILE A 236 33.32 0.13 -7.56
CA ILE A 236 34.16 0.12 -8.79
C ILE A 236 33.81 1.08 -9.97
N GLU A 237 34.71 2.06 -10.10
CA GLU A 237 35.28 2.81 -11.24
C GLU A 237 34.48 3.74 -12.17
N GLN A 238 34.94 5.02 -12.11
CA GLN A 238 35.22 6.05 -13.13
C GLN A 238 34.12 6.60 -14.06
N GLY A 239 33.95 7.94 -13.98
CA GLY A 239 33.65 8.77 -15.16
C GLY A 239 32.54 9.82 -15.07
N SER A 240 32.93 11.09 -14.82
CA SER A 240 32.40 12.35 -15.40
C SER A 240 31.00 12.95 -15.05
N ALA A 241 31.06 14.02 -14.24
CA ALA A 241 30.57 15.41 -14.44
C ALA A 241 29.09 15.80 -14.73
N ILE A 242 28.57 16.59 -13.76
CA ILE A 242 27.82 17.88 -13.81
C ILE A 242 26.37 17.95 -14.32
N GLY A 243 25.51 18.54 -13.47
CA GLY A 243 24.27 19.24 -13.83
C GLY A 243 23.56 19.82 -12.59
N GLU A 244 23.65 21.14 -12.39
CA GLU A 244 22.89 21.88 -11.37
C GLU A 244 21.39 21.85 -11.68
N GLY A 245 20.61 21.20 -10.83
CA GLY A 245 19.15 21.19 -10.84
C GLY A 245 18.66 20.76 -9.45
N GLY A 246 17.66 21.48 -8.91
CA GLY A 246 17.26 21.45 -7.50
C GLY A 246 17.33 20.07 -6.83
N GLU A 247 18.04 20.00 -5.70
CA GLU A 247 18.30 18.75 -4.98
C GLU A 247 17.00 18.10 -4.47
N GLN A 248 16.59 16.99 -5.09
CA GLN A 248 15.49 16.13 -4.65
C GLN A 248 16.06 14.90 -3.93
N GLN A 249 15.41 14.46 -2.84
CA GLN A 249 15.88 13.30 -2.06
C GLN A 249 15.01 12.07 -2.34
N CYS A 250 15.65 10.95 -2.70
CA CYS A 250 14.99 9.67 -2.97
C CYS A 250 14.95 8.79 -1.70
N VAL A 251 13.86 8.04 -1.50
CA VAL A 251 13.85 6.91 -0.56
C VAL A 251 14.66 5.75 -1.19
N PRO A 252 15.76 5.27 -0.57
CA PRO A 252 16.67 4.32 -1.22
C PRO A 252 16.01 2.97 -1.52
N TRP A 253 16.37 2.38 -2.66
CA TRP A 253 15.91 1.06 -3.09
C TRP A 253 16.73 -0.05 -2.42
N LEU A 254 16.04 -1.10 -1.95
CA LEU A 254 16.60 -2.39 -1.61
C LEU A 254 16.15 -3.40 -2.67
N ARG A 255 17.09 -4.18 -3.20
CA ARG A 255 16.79 -5.37 -4.00
C ARG A 255 16.04 -6.38 -3.11
N LEU A 256 14.71 -6.39 -3.20
CA LEU A 256 13.77 -7.21 -2.39
C LEU A 256 13.94 -8.73 -2.57
N GLU A 257 14.76 -9.18 -3.51
CA GLU A 257 14.90 -10.59 -3.88
C GLU A 257 15.65 -11.45 -2.85
N SER A 258 16.47 -10.85 -1.97
CA SER A 258 17.33 -11.63 -1.05
C SER A 258 16.83 -11.77 0.39
N HIS A 259 15.69 -11.17 0.77
CA HIS A 259 15.25 -11.11 2.18
C HIS A 259 13.81 -11.58 2.43
N TRP A 260 13.09 -12.07 1.41
CA TRP A 260 11.77 -12.70 1.60
C TRP A 260 11.85 -13.89 2.57
N GLU A 261 12.94 -14.66 2.54
CA GLU A 261 13.19 -15.77 3.47
C GLU A 261 13.30 -15.32 4.94
N GLU A 262 13.83 -14.13 5.22
CA GLU A 262 13.89 -13.59 6.60
C GLU A 262 12.51 -13.15 7.11
N ILE A 263 11.73 -12.49 6.26
CA ILE A 263 10.36 -12.06 6.59
C ILE A 263 9.46 -13.29 6.79
N TRP A 264 9.60 -14.30 5.91
CA TRP A 264 8.94 -15.59 6.02
C TRP A 264 9.27 -16.28 7.36
N ASN A 265 10.54 -16.34 7.73
CA ASN A 265 10.99 -16.94 8.99
C ASN A 265 10.54 -16.15 10.24
N TYR A 266 10.51 -14.81 10.18
CA TYR A 266 10.04 -13.97 11.28
C TYR A 266 8.52 -14.12 11.51
N LEU A 267 7.74 -14.17 10.43
CA LEU A 267 6.29 -14.42 10.52
C LEU A 267 5.98 -15.85 11.01
N HIS A 268 6.76 -16.85 10.58
CA HIS A 268 6.62 -18.22 11.08
C HIS A 268 6.94 -18.37 12.57
N THR A 269 8.00 -17.71 13.06
CA THR A 269 8.48 -17.86 14.44
C THR A 269 7.81 -16.92 15.45
N GLY A 270 7.26 -15.79 15.00
CA GLY A 270 6.55 -14.81 15.82
C GLY A 270 5.07 -15.18 16.04
N VAL A 271 4.37 -15.62 15.01
CA VAL A 271 2.93 -15.95 15.10
C VAL A 271 2.70 -17.32 15.75
N GLY A 272 3.61 -18.29 15.57
CA GLY A 272 3.55 -19.60 16.20
C GLY A 272 3.55 -19.58 17.74
N ARG A 273 4.06 -18.50 18.35
CA ARG A 273 4.04 -18.32 19.81
C ARG A 273 2.74 -17.72 20.35
N LEU A 274 1.98 -16.99 19.53
CA LEU A 274 0.70 -16.39 19.93
C LEU A 274 -0.47 -17.39 19.85
N CYS A 275 -0.35 -18.45 19.05
CA CYS A 275 -1.36 -19.50 18.93
C CYS A 275 -1.16 -20.71 19.87
N SER A 276 -0.09 -20.75 20.68
CA SER A 276 0.26 -21.90 21.54
C SER A 276 -0.17 -21.77 23.01
N SER A 277 -0.67 -20.59 23.43
CA SER A 277 -1.25 -20.45 24.78
C SER A 277 -2.71 -20.94 24.82
N GLY A 278 -2.89 -22.25 24.69
CA GLY A 278 -4.09 -22.93 25.18
C GLY A 278 -4.06 -23.04 26.71
N PRO A 279 -5.22 -23.21 27.38
CA PRO A 279 -5.27 -23.24 28.84
C PRO A 279 -4.56 -24.49 29.37
N VAL A 280 -3.57 -24.29 30.22
CA VAL A 280 -3.03 -25.35 31.08
C VAL A 280 -4.04 -25.55 32.21
N GLY A 281 -4.86 -26.58 32.09
CA GLY A 281 -5.65 -27.14 33.18
C GLY A 281 -5.29 -28.61 33.34
N GLU A 282 -4.51 -28.91 34.36
CA GLU A 282 -4.83 -29.75 35.54
C GLU A 282 -3.65 -29.71 36.51
#